data_AF-A0A427A5K5-F1
#
_entry.id   AF-A0A427A5K5-F1
#
_cell.length_a   1.000
_cell.length_b   1.000
_cell.length_c   1.000
_cell.angle_alpha   90.00
_cell.angle_beta   90.00
_cell.angle_gamma   90.00
#
_symmetry.space_group_name_H-M   'P 1'
#
loop_
_entity.id
_entity.type
_entity.pdbx_description
1 polymer ?
#
loop_
_entity_poly.entity_id
_entity_poly.type
_entity_poly.pdbx_seq_one_letter_code
_entity_poly.pdbx_strand_id
1 'polypeptide(L)'
;MPSASRCRRGDLSSVRASVAAAAPRRETDPKKRVATTVVGLVSVFGNDVDAHYEKLLDGEGGIGNIDRFDASKFPTKFAGQIRGFSSEGYIDEKNDRLLDDYLRHCLVGSETALESSGLGVGSEAHGQVLESLEHAMKRDAPIITEYLGGAVNC
;
A
#
# COMPACT_ATOMS: atom_id res chain seq x y z
N MET A 1 -42.59 42.87 -7.68
CA MET A 1 -42.67 41.50 -8.22
C MET A 1 -41.80 41.38 -9.47
N PRO A 2 -40.70 40.62 -9.47
CA PRO A 2 -39.98 40.28 -10.69
C PRO A 2 -40.36 38.87 -11.18
N SER A 3 -40.52 38.74 -12.50
CA SER A 3 -40.98 37.55 -13.20
C SER A 3 -39.92 36.44 -13.24
N ALA A 4 -40.32 35.21 -12.91
CA ALA A 4 -39.49 34.02 -13.02
C ALA A 4 -39.12 33.72 -14.48
N SER A 5 -37.83 33.68 -14.78
CA SER A 5 -37.30 33.26 -16.08
C SER A 5 -37.48 31.75 -16.25
N ARG A 6 -38.15 31.36 -17.34
CA ARG A 6 -38.42 29.97 -17.70
C ARG A 6 -37.11 29.32 -18.17
N CYS A 7 -36.49 28.50 -17.34
CA CYS A 7 -35.35 27.67 -17.73
C CYS A 7 -35.80 26.65 -18.79
N ARG A 8 -35.24 26.72 -20.01
CA ARG A 8 -35.53 25.76 -21.09
C ARG A 8 -34.97 24.40 -20.68
N ARG A 9 -35.85 23.41 -20.52
CA ARG A 9 -35.46 22.01 -20.32
C ARG A 9 -34.78 21.53 -21.61
N GLY A 10 -33.46 21.37 -21.57
CA GLY A 10 -32.72 20.69 -22.63
C GLY A 10 -33.17 19.23 -22.70
N ASP A 11 -33.32 18.74 -23.93
CA ASP A 11 -33.72 17.38 -24.25
C ASP A 11 -32.62 16.40 -23.77
N LEU A 12 -32.90 15.63 -22.72
CA LEU A 12 -31.96 14.72 -22.06
C LEU A 12 -31.71 13.42 -22.87
N SER A 13 -32.18 13.36 -24.11
CA SER A 13 -32.12 12.17 -24.96
C SER A 13 -30.74 11.90 -25.57
N SER A 14 -29.79 12.85 -25.53
CA SER A 14 -28.48 12.70 -26.18
C SER A 14 -27.34 12.18 -25.30
N VAL A 15 -27.53 12.04 -23.98
CA VAL A 15 -26.48 11.53 -23.06
C VAL A 15 -26.73 10.05 -22.73
N ARG A 16 -26.74 9.20 -23.76
CA ARG A 16 -26.42 7.78 -23.59
C ARG A 16 -25.07 7.52 -24.25
N ALA A 17 -24.01 7.97 -23.59
CA ALA A 17 -22.68 7.43 -23.85
C ALA A 17 -22.72 5.95 -23.47
N SER A 18 -22.52 5.09 -24.46
CA SER A 18 -22.41 3.64 -24.31
C SER A 18 -21.15 3.31 -23.51
N VAL A 19 -21.25 3.28 -22.19
CA VAL A 19 -20.23 2.65 -21.34
C VAL A 19 -20.64 1.20 -21.14
N ALA A 20 -20.51 0.41 -22.21
CA ALA A 20 -20.42 -1.03 -22.12
C ALA A 20 -19.10 -1.46 -22.77
N ALA A 21 -18.00 -0.88 -22.30
CA ALA A 21 -16.73 -1.57 -22.43
C ALA A 21 -16.85 -2.81 -21.55
N ALA A 22 -17.02 -3.99 -22.19
CA ALA A 22 -16.94 -5.25 -21.50
C ALA A 22 -15.65 -5.24 -20.66
N ALA A 23 -15.77 -5.59 -19.37
CA ALA A 23 -14.60 -5.70 -18.50
C ALA A 23 -13.51 -6.49 -19.25
N PRO A 24 -12.25 -6.01 -19.27
CA PRO A 24 -11.20 -6.68 -20.02
C PRO A 24 -11.19 -8.16 -19.64
N ARG A 25 -11.25 -9.03 -20.66
CA ARG A 25 -11.26 -10.47 -20.48
C ARG A 25 -10.02 -10.83 -19.65
N ARG A 26 -10.19 -11.53 -18.52
CA ARG A 26 -9.09 -11.94 -17.63
C ARG A 26 -8.01 -12.62 -18.49
N GLU A 27 -6.82 -12.00 -18.61
CA GLU A 27 -5.68 -12.63 -19.27
C GLU A 27 -5.27 -13.83 -18.45
N THR A 28 -5.21 -14.99 -19.10
CA THR A 28 -4.92 -16.28 -18.49
C THR A 28 -3.45 -16.68 -18.65
N ASP A 29 -2.71 -16.01 -19.54
CA ASP A 29 -1.29 -16.31 -19.78
C ASP A 29 -0.42 -15.88 -18.57
N PRO A 30 0.22 -16.82 -17.84
CA PRO A 30 1.02 -16.50 -16.65
C PRO A 30 2.24 -15.62 -16.96
N LYS A 31 2.71 -15.56 -18.21
CA LYS A 31 3.84 -14.68 -18.62
C LYS A 31 3.46 -13.21 -18.68
N LYS A 32 2.18 -12.92 -18.87
CA LYS A 32 1.65 -11.55 -18.97
C LYS A 32 1.07 -11.05 -17.66
N ARG A 33 1.24 -11.84 -16.59
CA ARG A 33 0.69 -11.59 -15.26
C ARG A 33 1.83 -11.35 -14.31
N VAL A 34 1.61 -10.40 -13.44
CA VAL A 34 2.54 -10.05 -12.38
C VAL A 34 1.93 -10.49 -11.06
N ALA A 35 2.75 -11.15 -10.26
CA ALA A 35 2.43 -11.55 -8.90
C ALA A 35 3.16 -10.63 -7.93
N THR A 36 2.46 -10.23 -6.87
CA THR A 36 3.06 -9.64 -5.68
C THR A 36 3.25 -10.75 -4.67
N THR A 37 4.51 -11.05 -4.37
CA THR A 37 4.93 -12.07 -3.40
C THR A 37 5.44 -11.47 -2.09
N VAL A 38 5.51 -10.14 -2.03
CA VAL A 38 6.13 -9.39 -0.95
C VAL A 38 5.09 -8.56 -0.21
N VAL A 39 5.22 -8.47 1.11
CA VAL A 39 4.48 -7.53 1.93
C VAL A 39 5.40 -6.93 2.98
N GLY A 40 5.37 -5.61 3.10
CA GLY A 40 6.05 -4.88 4.15
C GLY A 40 5.21 -3.66 4.52
N LEU A 41 5.13 -3.38 5.82
CA LEU A 41 4.24 -2.37 6.35
C LEU A 41 4.83 -1.78 7.63
N VAL A 42 4.73 -0.47 7.75
CA VAL A 42 4.84 0.23 9.04
C VAL A 42 3.56 1.02 9.24
N SER A 43 2.86 0.74 10.35
CA SER A 43 1.54 1.31 10.64
C SER A 43 1.45 1.81 12.09
N VAL A 44 0.28 2.36 12.43
CA VAL A 44 -0.08 2.75 13.81
C VAL A 44 0.11 1.64 14.85
N PHE A 45 0.07 0.38 14.41
CA PHE A 45 0.21 -0.80 15.26
C PHE A 45 1.64 -1.36 15.35
N GLY A 46 2.60 -0.72 14.67
CA GLY A 46 4.00 -1.19 14.59
C GLY A 46 4.39 -1.60 13.17
N ASN A 47 5.45 -2.40 13.07
CA ASN A 47 6.03 -2.90 11.82
C ASN A 47 5.80 -4.42 11.57
N ASP A 48 4.98 -5.06 12.39
CA ASP A 48 4.59 -6.47 12.21
C ASP A 48 3.34 -6.57 11.32
N VAL A 49 3.45 -7.29 10.20
CA VAL A 49 2.39 -7.47 9.21
C VAL A 49 1.27 -8.37 9.74
N ASP A 50 1.60 -9.45 10.43
CA ASP A 50 0.63 -10.43 10.92
C ASP A 50 -0.20 -9.79 12.05
N ALA A 51 0.48 -9.15 13.01
CA ALA A 51 -0.19 -8.42 14.08
C ALA A 51 -1.04 -7.25 13.56
N HIS A 52 -0.63 -6.60 12.47
CA HIS A 52 -1.45 -5.57 11.82
C HIS A 52 -2.70 -6.17 11.19
N TYR A 53 -2.56 -7.30 10.50
CA TYR A 53 -3.68 -7.98 9.83
C TYR A 53 -4.72 -8.50 10.82
N GLU A 54 -4.29 -9.11 11.94
CA GLU A 54 -5.19 -9.54 13.02
C GLU A 54 -6.02 -8.38 13.58
N LYS A 55 -5.36 -7.26 13.91
CA LYS A 55 -6.05 -6.05 14.41
C LYS A 55 -7.03 -5.47 13.40
N LEU A 56 -6.70 -5.56 12.10
CA LEU A 56 -7.59 -5.13 11.03
C LEU A 56 -8.85 -6.03 10.95
N LEU A 57 -8.70 -7.35 11.13
CA LEU A 57 -9.83 -8.28 11.20
C LEU A 57 -10.69 -8.04 12.44
N ASP A 58 -10.08 -7.68 13.57
CA ASP A 58 -10.78 -7.31 14.81
C ASP A 58 -11.44 -5.93 14.76
N GLY A 59 -11.17 -5.14 13.71
CA GLY A 59 -11.71 -3.80 13.53
C GLY A 59 -11.12 -2.77 14.49
N GLU A 60 -9.91 -3.01 15.00
CA GLU A 60 -9.24 -2.07 15.89
C GLU A 60 -8.79 -0.82 15.13
N GLY A 61 -9.09 0.36 15.71
CA GLY A 61 -8.64 1.64 15.18
C GLY A 61 -7.42 2.16 15.93
N GLY A 62 -6.37 2.57 15.22
CA GLY A 62 -5.16 3.14 15.83
C GLY A 62 -5.18 4.66 16.03
N ILE A 63 -6.36 5.30 15.99
CA ILE A 63 -6.50 6.74 16.21
C ILE A 63 -6.59 7.02 17.71
N GLY A 64 -5.73 7.90 18.21
CA GLY A 64 -5.74 8.32 19.61
C GLY A 64 -5.31 9.77 19.78
N ASN A 65 -5.22 10.21 21.03
CA ASN A 65 -4.68 11.53 21.34
C ASN A 65 -3.21 11.64 20.93
N ILE A 66 -2.82 12.85 20.49
CA ILE A 66 -1.43 13.18 20.17
C ILE A 66 -0.63 13.25 21.48
N ASP A 67 0.44 12.46 21.57
CA ASP A 67 1.33 12.38 22.74
C ASP A 67 2.81 12.64 22.40
N ARG A 68 3.17 12.68 21.11
CA ARG A 68 4.52 13.11 20.67
C ARG A 68 4.85 14.56 21.00
N PHE A 69 3.85 15.42 21.14
CA PHE A 69 4.01 16.83 21.52
C PHE A 69 2.75 17.37 22.20
N ASP A 70 2.86 18.54 22.86
CA ASP A 70 1.72 19.23 23.45
C ASP A 70 0.80 19.80 22.37
N ALA A 71 -0.29 19.06 22.09
CA ALA A 71 -1.30 19.46 21.11
C ALA A 71 -2.39 20.40 21.67
N SER A 72 -2.29 20.88 22.92
CA SER A 72 -3.35 21.65 23.59
C SER A 72 -3.75 22.93 22.83
N LYS A 73 -2.79 23.56 22.15
CA LYS A 73 -2.94 24.82 21.38
C LYS A 73 -3.50 24.62 19.97
N PHE A 74 -3.65 23.37 19.53
CA PHE A 74 -4.12 23.05 18.17
C PHE A 74 -5.62 22.72 18.18
N PRO A 75 -6.33 23.01 17.07
CA PRO A 75 -7.75 22.65 16.93
C PRO A 75 -7.96 21.13 16.88
N THR A 76 -7.02 20.38 16.30
CA THR A 76 -7.05 18.92 16.20
C THR A 76 -6.05 18.32 17.19
N LYS A 77 -6.51 17.38 18.03
CA LYS A 77 -5.74 16.80 19.13
C LYS A 77 -5.57 15.28 19.05
N PHE A 78 -6.07 14.69 17.96
CA PHE A 78 -6.01 13.26 17.70
C PHE A 78 -5.29 12.98 16.39
N ALA A 79 -4.57 11.87 16.33
CA ALA A 79 -3.87 11.39 15.14
C ALA A 79 -3.63 9.87 15.23
N GLY A 80 -3.40 9.24 14.09
CA GLY A 80 -2.86 7.88 14.01
C GLY A 80 -1.35 7.92 14.17
N GLN A 81 -0.88 7.90 15.42
CA GLN A 81 0.56 7.91 15.70
C GLN A 81 1.11 6.48 15.60
N ILE A 82 2.27 6.33 14.98
CA ILE A 82 3.00 5.06 14.92
C ILE A 82 3.58 4.78 16.31
N ARG A 83 3.04 3.74 16.96
CA ARG A 83 3.45 3.27 18.30
C ARG A 83 4.18 1.94 18.16
N GLY A 84 5.17 1.70 19.03
CA GLY A 84 5.90 0.43 19.02
C GLY A 84 6.77 0.20 17.79
N PHE A 85 7.17 1.26 17.09
CA PHE A 85 8.16 1.15 16.02
C PHE A 85 9.54 0.81 16.60
N SER A 86 10.17 -0.22 16.05
CA SER A 86 11.58 -0.53 16.31
C SER A 86 12.33 -0.60 14.98
N SER A 87 13.46 0.11 14.92
CA SER A 87 14.45 0.03 13.84
C SER A 87 15.58 -0.96 14.15
N GLU A 88 15.53 -1.60 15.31
CA GLU A 88 16.55 -2.54 15.77
C GLU A 88 16.65 -3.75 14.82
N GLY A 89 17.88 -4.10 14.43
CA GLY A 89 18.14 -5.16 13.45
C GLY A 89 18.07 -4.72 11.99
N TYR A 90 17.39 -3.61 11.68
CA TYR A 90 17.25 -3.10 10.31
C TYR A 90 18.21 -1.95 9.98
N ILE A 91 18.47 -1.07 10.96
CA ILE A 91 19.29 0.13 10.76
C ILE A 91 20.40 0.16 11.81
N ASP A 92 21.65 0.40 11.37
CA ASP A 92 22.77 0.62 12.27
C ASP A 92 22.55 1.85 13.17
N GLU A 93 22.89 1.77 14.45
CA GLU A 93 22.63 2.83 15.43
C GLU A 93 23.16 4.21 15.02
N LYS A 94 24.28 4.25 14.28
CA LYS A 94 24.87 5.51 13.80
C LYS A 94 23.98 6.15 12.75
N ASN A 95 23.45 5.36 11.83
CA ASN A 95 22.57 5.84 10.77
C ASN A 95 21.18 6.12 11.31
N ASP A 96 20.70 5.31 12.24
CA ASP A 96 19.42 5.46 12.89
C ASP A 96 19.27 6.91 13.40
N ARG A 97 20.20 7.40 14.23
CA ARG A 97 20.18 8.75 14.81
C ARG A 97 20.25 9.90 13.79
N LEU A 98 20.69 9.63 12.56
CA LEU A 98 20.79 10.63 11.49
C LEU A 98 19.52 10.69 10.61
N LEU A 99 18.72 9.64 10.62
CA LEU A 99 17.53 9.51 9.79
C LEU A 99 16.30 10.08 10.49
N ASP A 100 15.50 10.82 9.73
CA ASP A 100 14.16 11.24 10.12
C ASP A 100 13.24 10.03 10.30
N ASP A 101 12.21 10.16 11.15
CA ASP A 101 11.20 9.12 11.40
C ASP A 101 10.61 8.56 10.11
N TYR A 102 10.32 9.42 9.12
CA TYR A 102 9.79 8.97 7.84
C TYR A 102 10.74 8.02 7.13
N LEU A 103 12.04 8.35 7.08
CA LEU A 103 13.04 7.54 6.41
C LEU A 103 13.25 6.21 7.13
N ARG A 104 13.25 6.22 8.47
CA ARG A 104 13.33 5.01 9.29
C ARG A 104 12.18 4.06 8.96
N HIS A 105 10.95 4.57 8.88
CA HIS A 105 9.78 3.76 8.56
C HIS A 105 9.87 3.17 7.14
N CYS A 106 10.30 3.97 6.15
CA CYS A 106 10.47 3.51 4.77
C CYS A 106 11.50 2.38 4.65
N LEU A 107 12.64 2.50 5.34
CA LEU A 107 13.69 1.49 5.30
C LEU A 107 13.22 0.19 5.94
N VAL A 108 12.66 0.25 7.15
CA VAL A 108 12.15 -0.93 7.86
C VAL A 108 11.05 -1.62 7.06
N GLY A 109 10.10 -0.85 6.52
CA GLY A 109 9.01 -1.40 5.70
C GLY A 109 9.50 -2.04 4.40
N SER A 110 10.56 -1.51 3.80
CA SER A 110 11.17 -2.09 2.60
C SER A 110 11.92 -3.39 2.92
N GLU A 111 12.67 -3.42 4.01
CA GLU A 111 13.41 -4.62 4.42
C GLU A 111 12.45 -5.75 4.82
N THR A 112 11.38 -5.44 5.55
CA THR A 112 10.34 -6.43 5.89
C THR A 112 9.69 -7.01 4.62
N ALA A 113 9.50 -6.20 3.57
CA ALA A 113 9.00 -6.68 2.28
C ALA A 113 10.00 -7.62 1.60
N LEU A 114 11.29 -7.28 1.63
CA LEU A 114 12.35 -8.12 1.07
C LEU A 114 12.47 -9.45 1.82
N GLU A 115 12.38 -9.45 3.14
CA GLU A 115 12.36 -10.67 3.95
C GLU A 115 11.15 -11.55 3.60
N SER A 116 9.96 -10.95 3.45
CA SER A 116 8.75 -11.66 3.03
C SER A 116 8.85 -12.27 1.63
N SER A 117 9.70 -11.73 0.75
CA SER A 117 9.82 -12.18 -0.64
C SER A 117 10.52 -13.53 -0.80
N GLY A 118 11.35 -13.91 0.18
CA GLY A 118 12.26 -15.04 0.07
C GLY A 118 13.32 -14.88 -1.04
N LEU A 119 13.49 -13.67 -1.60
CA LEU A 119 14.50 -13.36 -2.60
C LEU A 119 15.82 -13.03 -1.88
N GLY A 120 16.78 -13.94 -1.96
CA GLY A 120 18.10 -13.72 -1.36
C GLY A 120 18.80 -12.47 -1.91
N VAL A 121 19.57 -11.81 -1.04
CA VAL A 121 20.43 -10.66 -1.38
C VAL A 121 21.39 -11.05 -2.50
N GLY A 122 21.20 -10.46 -3.69
CA GLY A 122 22.02 -10.74 -4.88
C GLY A 122 21.32 -11.50 -6.01
N SER A 123 20.05 -11.87 -5.88
CA SER A 123 19.24 -12.32 -7.04
C SER A 123 18.95 -11.14 -7.97
N GLU A 124 18.89 -11.36 -9.29
CA GLU A 124 18.50 -10.30 -10.26
C GLU A 124 17.11 -9.70 -9.96
N ALA A 125 16.30 -10.40 -9.14
CA ALA A 125 14.99 -10.00 -8.66
C ALA A 125 15.01 -9.15 -7.38
N HIS A 126 16.17 -8.84 -6.78
CA HIS A 126 16.25 -8.02 -5.55
C HIS A 126 15.74 -6.57 -5.74
N GLY A 127 15.52 -6.15 -7.00
CA GLY A 127 14.83 -4.89 -7.35
C GLY A 127 13.38 -5.07 -7.81
N GLN A 128 12.86 -6.30 -7.86
CA GLN A 128 11.53 -6.62 -8.34
C GLN A 128 10.59 -6.94 -7.18
N VAL A 129 9.91 -5.90 -6.69
CA VAL A 129 8.73 -6.01 -5.79
C VAL A 129 7.59 -6.78 -6.49
N LEU A 130 7.64 -6.83 -7.82
CA LEU A 130 6.66 -7.39 -8.73
C LEU A 130 7.38 -8.35 -9.69
N GLU A 131 7.10 -9.65 -9.56
CA GLU A 131 7.71 -10.68 -10.41
C GLU A 131 6.67 -11.29 -11.36
N SER A 132 7.12 -11.92 -12.45
CA SER A 132 6.21 -12.68 -13.31
C SER A 132 5.57 -13.83 -12.54
N LEU A 133 4.27 -14.06 -12.73
CA LEU A 133 3.54 -15.16 -12.08
C LEU A 133 4.20 -16.51 -12.35
N GLU A 134 4.72 -16.73 -13.56
CA GLU A 134 5.48 -17.93 -13.89
C GLU A 134 6.73 -18.11 -13.00
N HIS A 135 7.44 -17.03 -12.66
CA HIS A 135 8.63 -17.08 -11.81
C HIS A 135 8.26 -17.37 -10.36
N ALA A 136 7.23 -16.69 -9.83
CA ALA A 136 6.70 -16.93 -8.49
C ALA A 136 6.25 -18.40 -8.31
N MET A 137 5.49 -18.93 -9.28
CA MET A 137 5.02 -20.31 -9.25
C MET A 137 6.16 -21.33 -9.35
N LYS A 138 7.24 -21.04 -10.11
CA LYS A 138 8.39 -21.95 -10.22
C LYS A 138 9.17 -22.09 -8.91
N ARG A 139 9.17 -21.04 -8.08
CA ARG A 139 9.86 -21.03 -6.78
C ARG A 139 8.94 -21.40 -5.62
N ASP A 140 7.68 -21.73 -5.89
CA ASP A 140 6.65 -21.99 -4.87
C ASP A 140 6.50 -20.84 -3.86
N ALA A 141 6.63 -19.60 -4.34
CA ALA A 141 6.54 -18.41 -3.50
C ALA A 141 5.07 -18.11 -3.13
N PRO A 142 4.81 -17.57 -1.93
CA PRO A 142 3.47 -17.15 -1.53
C PRO A 142 3.00 -15.99 -2.43
N ILE A 143 1.91 -16.21 -3.17
CA ILE A 143 1.31 -15.19 -4.04
C ILE A 143 0.21 -14.47 -3.25
N ILE A 144 0.47 -13.21 -2.91
CA ILE A 144 -0.46 -12.37 -2.13
C ILE A 144 -1.53 -11.79 -3.04
N THR A 145 -1.13 -11.27 -4.19
CA THR A 145 -2.06 -10.77 -5.21
C THR A 145 -1.47 -10.95 -6.61
N GLU A 146 -2.36 -11.02 -7.60
CA GLU A 146 -2.02 -11.16 -9.01
C GLU A 146 -2.74 -10.07 -9.81
N TYR A 147 -2.01 -9.32 -10.64
CA TYR A 147 -2.57 -8.27 -11.47
C TYR A 147 -2.17 -8.39 -12.93
N LEU A 148 -3.02 -7.79 -13.79
CA LEU A 148 -2.82 -7.69 -15.23
C LEU A 148 -1.87 -6.54 -15.54
N GLY A 149 -0.59 -6.85 -15.64
CA GLY A 149 0.43 -5.94 -16.14
C GLY A 149 1.58 -6.77 -16.67
N GLY A 150 2.11 -6.43 -17.85
CA GLY A 150 3.44 -6.91 -18.21
C GLY A 150 4.42 -6.40 -17.15
N ALA A 151 5.42 -7.20 -16.79
CA ALA A 151 6.49 -6.78 -15.89
C ALA A 151 7.14 -5.51 -16.46
N VAL A 152 6.70 -4.34 -15.99
CA VAL A 152 7.36 -3.08 -16.29
C VAL A 152 8.48 -2.99 -15.27
N ASN A 153 9.66 -3.43 -15.68
CA ASN A 153 10.88 -3.18 -14.93
C ASN A 153 10.99 -1.66 -14.78
N CYS A 154 11.01 -1.17 -13.54
CA CYS A 154 11.43 0.19 -13.23
C CYS A 154 12.92 0.35 -13.54
#